data_AF-A0A450Z3R7-F1
#
_entry.id   AF-A0A450Z3R7-F1
#
_cell.length_a   1.000
_cell.length_b   1.000
_cell.length_c   1.000
_cell.angle_alpha   90.00
_cell.angle_beta   90.00
_cell.angle_gamma   90.00
#
_symmetry.space_group_name_H-M   'P 1'
#
loop_
_entity.id
_entity.type
_entity.pdbx_description
1 polymer ?
#
loop_
_entity_poly.entity_id
_entity_poly.type
_entity_poly.pdbx_seq_one_letter_code
_entity_poly.pdbx_strand_id
1 'polypeptide(L)'
;MQADVVESKALYAHASQPSGVKRVEALRASVRPIITYAFFILFATVKTAALFKLLDQGVDLTSGLIAVWDVETQALFAAVMSFWFGQRALAKYRGYRS
;
A
#
# COMPACT_ATOMS: atom_id res chain seq x y z
N MET A 1 -8.18 -25.96 -20.23
CA MET A 1 -8.42 -24.86 -19.26
C MET A 1 -8.52 -25.28 -17.79
N GLN A 2 -8.60 -26.57 -17.43
CA GLN A 2 -8.45 -27.02 -16.03
C GLN A 2 -7.04 -27.52 -15.69
N ALA A 3 -6.26 -27.98 -16.69
CA ALA A 3 -4.89 -28.46 -16.50
C ALA A 3 -3.89 -27.36 -16.09
N ASP A 4 -3.93 -26.17 -16.73
CA ASP A 4 -3.07 -25.02 -16.39
C ASP A 4 -3.20 -24.57 -14.93
N VAL A 5 -4.41 -24.67 -14.36
CA VAL A 5 -4.68 -24.26 -12.98
C VAL A 5 -4.11 -25.27 -11.99
N VAL A 6 -3.97 -26.53 -12.38
CA VAL A 6 -3.38 -27.59 -11.56
C VAL A 6 -1.85 -27.52 -11.63
N GLU A 7 -1.29 -27.28 -12.82
CA GLU A 7 0.16 -27.13 -13.02
C GLU A 7 0.71 -25.88 -12.33
N SER A 8 0.03 -24.74 -12.46
CA SER A 8 0.39 -23.53 -11.71
C SER A 8 0.34 -23.76 -10.20
N LYS A 9 -0.69 -24.42 -9.68
CA LYS A 9 -0.79 -24.76 -8.24
C LYS A 9 0.33 -25.70 -7.78
N ALA A 10 0.73 -26.68 -8.60
CA ALA A 10 1.83 -27.57 -8.30
C ALA A 10 3.18 -26.81 -8.27
N LEU A 11 3.41 -25.90 -9.21
CA LEU A 11 4.58 -25.02 -9.22
C LEU A 11 4.62 -24.10 -7.99
N TYR A 12 3.48 -23.52 -7.59
CA TYR A 12 3.39 -22.72 -6.36
C TYR A 12 3.66 -23.54 -5.10
N ALA A 13 3.19 -24.80 -5.05
CA ALA A 13 3.42 -25.70 -3.91
C ALA A 13 4.90 -26.11 -3.76
N HIS A 14 5.63 -26.26 -4.88
CA HIS A 14 7.07 -26.53 -4.85
C HIS A 14 7.91 -25.29 -4.52
N ALA A 15 7.50 -24.09 -4.97
CA ALA A 15 8.18 -22.84 -4.67
C ALA A 15 7.94 -22.29 -3.25
N SER A 16 6.95 -22.85 -2.54
CA SER A 16 6.62 -22.50 -1.15
C SER A 16 7.25 -23.46 -0.13
N GLN A 17 8.34 -24.14 -0.51
CA GLN A 17 9.20 -24.81 0.47
C GLN A 17 9.76 -23.77 1.47
N PRO A 18 9.44 -23.90 2.77
CA PRO A 18 9.83 -22.91 3.76
C PRO A 18 11.34 -22.98 3.98
N SER A 19 12.06 -21.93 3.59
CA SER A 19 13.43 -21.71 4.06
C SER A 19 13.36 -21.50 5.58
N GLY A 20 13.79 -22.49 6.37
CA GLY A 20 13.55 -22.64 7.82
C GLY A 20 14.09 -21.55 8.77
N VAL A 21 14.02 -20.27 8.42
CA VAL A 21 14.48 -19.15 9.24
C VAL A 21 13.34 -18.15 9.43
N LYS A 22 12.51 -18.38 10.46
CA LYS A 22 11.33 -17.56 10.84
C LYS A 22 11.62 -16.05 10.92
N ARG A 23 12.86 -15.65 11.22
CA ARG A 23 13.28 -14.23 11.28
C ARG A 23 13.28 -13.56 9.90
N VAL A 24 13.75 -14.23 8.85
CA VAL A 24 13.83 -13.67 7.49
C VAL A 24 12.44 -13.56 6.86
N GLU A 25 11.53 -14.48 7.17
CA GLU A 25 10.13 -14.44 6.75
C GLU A 25 9.33 -13.34 7.45
N ALA A 26 9.56 -13.11 8.75
CA ALA A 26 8.98 -11.97 9.47
C ALA A 26 9.51 -10.62 8.96
N LEU A 27 10.80 -10.53 8.63
CA LEU A 27 11.42 -9.36 7.99
C LEU A 27 10.86 -9.12 6.57
N ARG A 28 10.62 -10.19 5.79
CA ARG A 28 9.96 -10.13 4.47
C ARG A 28 8.46 -9.80 4.56
N ALA A 29 7.81 -10.22 5.64
CA ALA A 29 6.43 -9.83 5.94
C ALA A 29 6.33 -8.36 6.38
N SER A 30 7.37 -7.80 7.02
CA SER A 30 7.42 -6.40 7.49
C SER A 30 7.90 -5.39 6.44
N VAL A 31 8.71 -5.76 5.46
CA VAL A 31 9.04 -4.85 4.33
C VAL A 31 7.80 -4.40 3.57
N ARG A 32 6.74 -5.24 3.56
CA ARG A 32 5.48 -4.95 2.88
C ARG A 32 4.75 -3.72 3.48
N PRO A 33 4.58 -3.57 4.80
CA PRO A 33 4.08 -2.33 5.40
C PRO A 33 5.13 -1.20 5.47
N ILE A 34 6.41 -1.50 5.68
CA ILE A 34 7.45 -0.45 5.83
C ILE A 34 7.56 0.42 4.57
N ILE A 35 7.57 -0.20 3.39
CA ILE A 35 7.66 0.53 2.12
C ILE A 35 6.43 1.44 1.97
N THR A 36 5.22 0.96 2.28
CA THR A 36 4.00 1.78 2.21
C THR A 36 4.09 3.00 3.12
N TYR A 37 4.54 2.85 4.36
CA TYR A 37 4.69 3.98 5.27
C TYR A 37 5.79 4.94 4.85
N ALA A 38 6.93 4.43 4.36
CA ALA A 38 8.04 5.27 3.88
C ALA A 38 7.61 6.11 2.66
N PHE A 39 6.94 5.50 1.68
CA PHE A 39 6.40 6.24 0.54
C PHE A 39 5.31 7.23 0.96
N PHE A 40 4.46 6.88 1.94
CA PHE A 40 3.44 7.80 2.44
C PHE A 40 4.03 9.01 3.16
N ILE A 41 5.07 8.82 3.99
CA ILE A 41 5.79 9.91 4.67
C ILE A 41 6.50 10.79 3.65
N LEU A 42 7.20 10.19 2.69
CA LEU A 42 7.84 10.93 1.60
C LEU A 42 6.81 11.76 0.81
N PHE A 43 5.69 11.14 0.45
CA PHE A 43 4.59 11.79 -0.25
C PHE A 43 4.00 12.96 0.55
N ALA A 44 3.70 12.75 1.83
CA ALA A 44 3.21 13.79 2.73
C ALA A 44 4.19 14.95 2.83
N THR A 45 5.48 14.66 2.97
CA THR A 45 6.54 15.68 3.02
C THR A 45 6.59 16.52 1.74
N VAL A 46 6.51 15.88 0.57
CA VAL A 46 6.48 16.58 -0.73
C VAL A 46 5.23 17.46 -0.85
N LYS A 47 4.05 16.96 -0.44
CA LYS A 47 2.80 17.73 -0.46
C LYS A 47 2.83 18.91 0.50
N THR A 48 3.40 18.74 1.69
CA THR A 48 3.64 19.82 2.65
C THR A 48 4.59 20.88 2.10
N ALA A 49 5.70 20.48 1.46
CA ALA A 49 6.62 21.42 0.82
C ALA A 49 5.95 22.19 -0.33
N ALA A 50 5.11 21.52 -1.14
CA ALA A 50 4.33 22.17 -2.18
C ALA A 50 3.33 23.19 -1.61
N LEU A 51 2.67 22.87 -0.49
CA LEU A 51 1.78 23.80 0.20
C LEU A 51 2.54 25.03 0.71
N PHE A 52 3.68 24.84 1.36
CA PHE A 52 4.51 25.96 1.83
C PHE A 52 4.94 26.87 0.69
N LYS A 53 5.34 26.30 -0.45
CA LYS A 53 5.68 27.09 -1.63
C LYS A 53 4.49 27.92 -2.14
N LEU A 54 3.27 27.38 -2.12
CA LEU A 54 2.07 28.15 -2.52
C LEU A 54 1.79 29.29 -1.54
N LEU A 55 1.95 29.05 -0.24
CA LEU A 55 1.81 30.09 0.78
C LEU A 55 2.84 31.22 0.60
N ASP A 56 4.10 30.88 0.31
CA ASP A 56 5.17 31.85 0.02
C ASP A 56 4.87 32.69 -1.24
N GLN A 57 4.05 32.16 -2.14
CA GLN A 57 3.58 32.87 -3.34
C GLN A 57 2.34 33.74 -3.09
N GLY A 58 1.89 33.86 -1.84
CA GLY A 58 0.75 34.67 -1.45
C GLY A 58 -0.61 34.00 -1.70
N VAL A 59 -0.63 32.70 -2.02
CA VAL A 59 -1.89 31.93 -2.07
C VAL A 59 -2.37 31.75 -0.62
N ASP A 60 -3.67 31.98 -0.37
CA ASP A 60 -4.23 31.75 0.96
C ASP A 60 -4.21 30.26 1.31
N LEU A 61 -4.21 29.94 2.61
CA LEU A 61 -4.13 28.56 3.09
C LEU A 61 -5.26 27.67 2.55
N THR A 62 -6.47 28.20 2.42
CA THR A 62 -7.63 27.42 1.98
C THR A 62 -7.47 27.03 0.52
N SER A 63 -7.18 27.99 -0.36
CA SER A 63 -6.95 27.71 -1.79
C SER A 63 -5.71 26.85 -1.99
N GLY A 64 -4.65 27.07 -1.21
CA GLY A 64 -3.43 26.25 -1.25
C GLY A 64 -3.71 24.79 -0.88
N LEU A 65 -4.54 24.55 0.14
CA LEU A 65 -4.92 23.20 0.55
C LEU A 65 -5.76 22.49 -0.52
N ILE A 66 -6.72 23.21 -1.12
CA ILE A 66 -7.53 22.68 -2.23
C ILE A 66 -6.64 22.35 -3.43
N ALA A 67 -5.65 23.19 -3.74
CA ALA A 67 -4.73 22.99 -4.85
C ALA A 67 -3.81 21.78 -4.65
N VAL A 68 -3.33 21.57 -3.43
CA VAL A 68 -2.43 20.44 -3.10
C VAL A 68 -3.21 19.12 -2.95
N TRP A 69 -4.48 19.19 -2.58
CA TRP A 69 -5.42 18.06 -2.46
C TRP A 69 -6.16 17.78 -3.78
N ASP A 70 -5.39 17.69 -4.86
CA ASP A 70 -5.86 17.40 -6.21
C ASP A 70 -6.52 16.00 -6.37
N VAL A 71 -7.18 15.78 -7.52
CA VAL A 71 -7.91 14.54 -7.82
C VAL A 71 -6.98 13.34 -7.84
N GLU A 72 -5.77 13.51 -8.36
CA GLU A 72 -4.73 12.48 -8.41
C GLU A 72 -4.32 12.03 -7.00
N THR A 73 -4.18 12.98 -6.07
CA THR A 73 -3.86 12.74 -4.66
C THR A 73 -4.98 12.03 -3.95
N GLN A 74 -6.22 12.44 -4.20
CA GLN A 74 -7.42 11.78 -3.68
C GLN A 74 -7.51 10.33 -4.17
N ALA A 75 -7.22 10.08 -5.46
CA ALA A 75 -7.21 8.74 -6.04
C ALA A 75 -6.11 7.86 -5.42
N LEU A 76 -4.89 8.39 -5.26
CA LEU A 76 -3.80 7.68 -4.59
C LEU A 76 -4.15 7.36 -3.14
N PHE A 77 -4.71 8.32 -2.40
CA PHE A 77 -5.14 8.12 -1.02
C PHE A 77 -6.23 7.04 -0.95
N ALA A 78 -7.24 7.11 -1.81
CA ALA A 78 -8.31 6.11 -1.88
C ALA A 78 -7.78 4.71 -2.20
N ALA A 79 -6.78 4.59 -3.09
CA ALA A 79 -6.13 3.32 -3.42
C ALA A 79 -5.38 2.73 -2.21
N VAL A 80 -4.64 3.57 -1.47
CA VAL A 80 -3.95 3.15 -0.23
C VAL A 80 -4.95 2.71 0.84
N MET A 81 -6.01 3.48 1.07
CA MET A 81 -7.06 3.12 2.04
C MET A 81 -7.78 1.83 1.65
N SER A 82 -8.07 1.66 0.35
CA SER A 82 -8.68 0.44 -0.19
C SER A 82 -7.76 -0.77 -0.03
N PHE A 83 -6.45 -0.60 -0.21
CA PHE A 83 -5.49 -1.65 0.06
C PHE A 83 -5.47 -2.03 1.55
N TRP A 84 -5.40 -1.03 2.45
CA TRP A 84 -5.36 -1.26 3.90
C TRP A 84 -6.62 -1.95 4.43
N PHE A 85 -7.80 -1.45 4.07
CA PHE A 85 -9.07 -2.03 4.52
C PHE A 85 -9.46 -3.29 3.75
N GLY A 86 -9.13 -3.37 2.45
CA GLY A 86 -9.40 -4.53 1.61
C GLY A 86 -8.63 -5.76 2.05
N GLN A 87 -7.33 -5.63 2.36
CA GLN A 87 -6.53 -6.73 2.89
C GLN A 87 -7.09 -7.23 4.25
N ARG A 88 -7.53 -6.32 5.13
CA ARG A 88 -8.13 -6.69 6.43
C ARG A 88 -9.49 -7.37 6.29
N ALA A 89 -10.31 -6.95 5.34
CA ALA A 89 -11.59 -7.57 5.04
C ALA A 89 -11.41 -9.00 4.48
N LEU A 90 -10.47 -9.19 3.55
CA LEU A 90 -10.14 -10.50 2.97
C LEU A 90 -9.54 -11.46 4.00
N ALA A 91 -8.71 -10.97 4.93
CA ALA A 91 -8.18 -11.77 6.02
C ALA A 91 -9.30 -12.33 6.92
N LYS A 92 -10.31 -11.51 7.26
CA LYS A 92 -11.47 -11.94 8.06
C LYS A 92 -12.33 -12.98 7.33
N TYR A 93 -12.52 -12.83 6.01
CA TYR A 93 -13.27 -13.79 5.21
C TYR A 93 -12.59 -15.16 5.11
N ARG A 94 -11.25 -15.20 4.98
CA ARG A 94 -10.50 -16.47 4.99
C ARG A 94 -10.55 -17.19 6.34
N GLY A 95 -10.57 -16.46 7.45
CA GLY A 95 -10.69 -17.04 8.79
C GLY A 95 -12.04 -17.68 9.11
N TYR A 96 -13.11 -17.34 8.38
CA TYR A 96 -14.46 -17.91 8.58
C TYR A 96 -14.67 -19.25 7.86
N ARG A 97 -13.73 -19.68 7.01
CA ARG A 97 -13.80 -20.92 6.21
C ARG A 97 -12.78 -22.00 6.64
N SER A 98 -12.10 -21.82 7.78
CA SER A 98 -11.23 -22.81 8.42
C SER A 98 -11.85 -23.29 9.72
#